data_AF-A0AAW6ELE5-F1
#
_entry.id   AF-A0AAW6ELE5-F1
#
_cell.length_a   1.000
_cell.length_b   1.000
_cell.length_c   1.000
_cell.angle_alpha   90.00
_cell.angle_beta   90.00
_cell.angle_gamma   90.00
#
_symmetry.space_group_name_H-M   'P 1'
#
loop_
_entity.id
_entity.type
_entity.pdbx_description
1 polymer ?
#
loop_
_entity_poly.entity_id
_entity_poly.type
_entity_poly.pdbx_seq_one_letter_code
_entity_poly.pdbx_strand_id
1 'polypeptide(L)' 'MSKYKKFTHSCAIKFSRFLTKSGMENESSPVPRNLSSNCGIGVSFSYTDDINKLYIKDIEKIYFIDCNEYSLYKDFDD' A
#
# COMPACT_ATOMS: atom_id res chain seq x y z
N MET A 1 12.54 8.13 5.93
CA MET A 1 12.17 6.91 5.18
C MET A 1 10.66 6.86 5.13
N SER A 2 10.07 7.09 3.95
CA SER A 2 8.63 7.23 3.78
C SER A 2 7.96 5.87 3.78
N LYS A 3 6.97 5.67 4.66
CA LYS A 3 6.17 4.46 4.74
C LYS A 3 4.87 4.66 3.98
N TYR A 4 4.47 3.67 3.21
CA TYR A 4 3.23 3.70 2.43
C TYR A 4 2.41 2.46 2.72
N LYS A 5 1.07 2.57 2.77
CA LYS A 5 0.16 1.42 2.81
C LYS A 5 -0.72 1.41 1.57
N LYS A 6 -0.74 0.27 0.88
CA LYS A 6 -1.64 0.02 -0.25
C LYS A 6 -2.86 -0.77 0.16
N PHE A 7 -3.96 -0.51 -0.52
CA PHE A 7 -5.25 -1.13 -0.32
C PHE A 7 -5.60 -1.89 -1.59
N THR A 8 -5.80 -3.20 -1.45
CA THR A 8 -6.23 -4.03 -2.57
C THR A 8 -7.02 -5.20 -1.99
N HIS A 9 -8.28 -5.37 -2.38
CA HIS A 9 -9.10 -6.48 -1.87
C HIS A 9 -8.53 -7.86 -2.26
N SER A 10 -7.93 -7.97 -3.45
CA SER A 10 -7.50 -9.26 -4.04
C SER A 10 -6.01 -9.34 -4.41
N CYS A 11 -5.31 -8.20 -4.50
CA CYS A 11 -3.96 -8.12 -5.07
C CYS A 11 -2.84 -7.86 -4.05
N ALA A 12 -3.15 -7.80 -2.76
CA ALA A 12 -2.18 -7.45 -1.70
C ALA A 12 -1.03 -8.46 -1.67
N ILE A 13 -1.38 -9.74 -1.78
CA ILE A 13 -0.42 -10.84 -1.80
C ILE A 13 0.50 -10.77 -3.02
N LYS A 14 -0.04 -10.45 -4.21
CA LYS A 14 0.77 -10.31 -5.44
C LYS A 14 1.74 -9.15 -5.32
N PHE A 15 1.27 -8.04 -4.77
CA PHE A 15 2.08 -6.85 -4.58
C PHE A 15 3.17 -7.04 -3.52
N SER A 16 2.85 -7.67 -2.38
CA SER A 16 3.84 -8.07 -1.37
C SER A 16 4.93 -8.96 -1.98
N ARG A 17 4.56 -9.97 -2.79
CA ARG A 17 5.52 -10.82 -3.51
C ARG A 17 6.38 -10.04 -4.51
N PHE A 18 5.80 -9.09 -5.21
CA PHE A 18 6.55 -8.21 -6.12
C PHE A 18 7.61 -7.41 -5.35
N LEU A 19 7.23 -6.77 -4.24
CA LEU A 19 8.16 -6.03 -3.39
C LEU A 19 9.28 -6.93 -2.83
N THR A 20 8.94 -8.11 -2.33
CA THR A 20 9.93 -9.07 -1.85
C THR A 20 10.91 -9.49 -2.96
N LYS A 21 10.43 -9.72 -4.19
CA LYS A 21 11.29 -10.01 -5.35
C LYS A 21 12.19 -8.84 -5.74
N SER A 22 11.76 -7.61 -5.48
CA SER A 22 12.54 -6.39 -5.69
C SER A 22 13.49 -6.06 -4.52
N GLY A 23 13.60 -6.93 -3.52
CA GLY A 23 14.47 -6.72 -2.35
C GLY A 23 13.93 -5.68 -1.36
N MET A 24 12.64 -5.37 -1.42
CA MET A 24 11.99 -4.37 -0.58
C MET A 24 11.27 -5.00 0.61
N GLU A 25 11.55 -4.48 1.80
CA GLU A 25 10.80 -4.82 3.01
C GLU A 25 9.36 -4.36 2.91
N ASN A 26 8.45 -5.27 3.28
CA ASN A 26 7.03 -5.02 3.25
C ASN A 26 6.29 -5.91 4.26
N GLU A 27 5.10 -5.47 4.65
CA GLU A 27 4.25 -6.17 5.60
C GLU A 27 2.79 -6.16 5.11
N SER A 28 2.18 -7.34 5.06
CA SER A 28 0.74 -7.47 4.80
C SER A 28 -0.03 -7.44 6.12
N SER A 29 -1.03 -6.57 6.24
CA SER A 29 -1.88 -6.46 7.42
C SER A 29 -3.32 -6.10 7.04
N PRO A 30 -4.32 -6.35 7.90
CA PRO A 30 -5.67 -5.85 7.68
C PRO A 30 -5.66 -4.34 7.43
N VAL A 31 -6.56 -3.89 6.57
CA VAL A 31 -6.81 -2.48 6.37
C VAL A 31 -7.32 -1.85 7.68
N PRO A 32 -6.75 -0.73 8.14
CA PRO A 32 -7.26 -0.01 9.30
C PRO A 32 -8.72 0.40 9.09
N ARG A 33 -9.56 0.19 10.11
CA ARG A 33 -11.01 0.36 10.01
C ARG A 33 -11.44 1.82 9.85
N ASN A 34 -10.59 2.76 10.23
CA ASN A 34 -10.76 4.19 9.97
C ASN A 34 -10.52 4.58 8.50
N LEU A 35 -9.94 3.69 7.68
CA LEU A 35 -9.64 3.93 6.26
C LEU A 35 -10.56 3.15 5.32
N SER A 36 -11.12 2.03 5.79
CA SER A 36 -12.16 1.30 5.07
C SER A 36 -13.03 0.51 6.02
N SER A 37 -14.34 0.49 5.75
CA SER A 37 -15.29 -0.41 6.43
C SER A 37 -15.21 -1.85 5.92
N ASN A 38 -14.47 -2.11 4.84
CA ASN A 38 -14.33 -3.42 4.22
C ASN A 38 -13.22 -4.27 4.86
N CYS A 39 -13.29 -5.59 4.77
CA CYS A 39 -12.32 -6.54 5.35
C CYS A 39 -11.03 -6.71 4.52
N GLY A 40 -10.62 -5.67 3.78
CA GLY A 40 -9.49 -5.72 2.86
C GLY A 40 -8.13 -5.95 3.55
N ILE A 41 -7.16 -6.43 2.78
CA ILE A 41 -5.75 -6.53 3.18
C ILE A 41 -4.99 -5.38 2.53
N GLY A 42 -4.09 -4.77 3.30
CA GLY A 42 -3.15 -3.78 2.80
C GLY A 42 -1.71 -4.20 2.95
N VAL A 43 -0.83 -3.61 2.14
CA VAL A 43 0.61 -3.84 2.19
C VAL A 43 1.33 -2.55 2.56
N SER A 44 2.00 -2.56 3.70
CA SER A 44 2.89 -1.49 4.15
C SER A 44 4.30 -1.72 3.59
N PHE A 45 4.96 -0.67 3.08
CA PHE A 45 6.33 -0.77 2.55
C PHE A 45 7.04 0.58 2.63
N SER A 46 8.38 0.53 2.62
CA SER A 46 9.19 1.75 2.52
C SER A 46 9.64 1.95 1.08
N TYR A 47 9.55 3.19 0.59
CA TYR A 47 10.01 3.52 -0.76
C TYR A 47 10.63 4.92 -0.79
N THR A 48 11.73 5.06 -1.52
CA THR A 48 12.51 6.30 -1.59
C THR A 48 12.51 6.94 -2.99
N ASP A 49 12.09 6.20 -4.02
CA ASP A 49 11.94 6.71 -5.38
C ASP A 49 10.49 7.19 -5.61
N ASP A 50 10.24 7.75 -6.79
CA ASP A 50 8.92 8.17 -7.22
C ASP A 50 7.95 6.98 -7.27
N ILE A 51 6.96 7.01 -6.38
CA ILE A 51 5.93 5.98 -6.25
C ILE A 51 5.12 5.79 -7.55
N ASN A 52 5.07 6.78 -8.45
CA ASN A 52 4.43 6.63 -9.76
C ASN A 52 5.19 5.65 -10.68
N LYS A 53 6.49 5.42 -10.45
CA LYS A 53 7.27 4.40 -11.19
C LYS A 53 6.91 2.98 -10.78
N LEU A 54 6.32 2.83 -9.61
CA LEU A 54 5.93 1.53 -9.07
C LEU A 54 4.57 1.14 -9.68
N TYR A 55 4.60 0.74 -10.96
CA TYR A 55 3.40 0.40 -11.72
C TYR A 55 2.70 -0.84 -11.14
N ILE A 56 1.50 -0.65 -10.60
CA ILE A 56 0.73 -1.76 -10.01
C ILE A 56 -0.69 -1.64 -10.51
N LYS A 57 -1.02 -2.53 -11.44
CA LYS A 57 -2.24 -2.57 -12.24
C LYS A 57 -3.55 -2.69 -11.43
N ASP A 58 -3.49 -2.88 -10.12
CA ASP A 58 -4.65 -3.22 -9.30
C ASP A 58 -4.62 -2.51 -7.92
N ILE A 59 -4.03 -1.31 -7.85
CA ILE A 59 -4.13 -0.47 -6.64
C ILE A 59 -5.42 0.31 -6.66
N GLU A 60 -6.16 0.26 -5.56
CA GLU A 60 -7.28 1.16 -5.29
C GLU A 60 -6.74 2.48 -4.71
N LYS A 61 -6.00 2.41 -3.59
CA LYS A 61 -5.48 3.60 -2.88
C LYS A 61 -4.08 3.41 -2.33
N ILE A 62 -3.33 4.53 -2.26
CA ILE A 62 -2.05 4.64 -1.56
C ILE A 62 -2.19 5.67 -0.45
N TYR A 63 -1.75 5.30 0.75
CA TYR A 63 -1.64 6.20 1.88
C TYR A 63 -0.18 6.37 2.27
N PHE A 64 0.19 7.59 2.62
CA PHE A 64 1.41 7.88 3.36
C PHE A 64 1.17 7.62 4.85
N ILE A 65 2.14 6.98 5.52
CA ILE A 65 2.09 6.69 6.94
C ILE A 65 3.14 7.52 7.66
N ASP A 66 2.70 8.37 8.59
CA ASP A 66 3.57 9.11 9.48
C ASP A 66 3.02 9.06 10.90
N CYS A 67 3.86 8.73 11.89
CA CYS A 67 3.44 8.62 13.29
C CYS A 67 2.12 7.83 13.53
N ASN A 68 1.90 6.72 12.80
CA ASN A 68 0.66 5.91 12.78
C ASN A 68 -0.59 6.61 12.20
N GLU A 69 -0.45 7.81 11.68
CA GLU A 69 -1.49 8.49 10.91
C GLU A 69 -1.37 8.15 9.43
N TYR A 70 -2.52 8.10 8.77
CA TYR A 70 -2.62 7.75 7.36
C TYR A 70 -3.17 8.94 6.59
N SER A 71 -2.38 9.46 5.67
CA SER A 71 -2.80 10.52 4.75
C SER A 71 -2.98 9.94 3.35
N LEU A 72 -4.12 10.21 2.71
CA LEU A 72 -4.36 9.75 1.34
C LEU A 72 -3.33 10.41 0.42
N TYR A 73 -2.52 9.58 -0.25
CA TYR A 73 -1.54 10.05 -1.22
C TYR A 73 -2.12 10.04 -2.63
N LYS A 74 -2.82 8.95 -3.00
CA LYS A 74 -3.43 8.80 -4.31
C LYS A 74 -4.61 7.84 -4.27
N ASP A 75 -5.70 8.23 -4.91
CA ASP A 75 -6.86 7.39 -5.23
C ASP A 75 -6.79 7.03 -6.72
N PHE A 76 -7.01 5.77 -7.05
CA PHE A 76 -6.97 5.24 -8.41
C PHE A 76 -8.34 4.69 -8.87
N ASP A 77 -9.34 4.75 -8.00
CA ASP A 77 -10.73 4.36 -8.32
C ASP A 77 -11.56 5.52 -8.93
N ASP A 78 -10.95 6.69 -9.17
CA ASP A 78 -11.54 7.86 -9.84
C ASP A 78 -11.23 7.92 -11.36
#